data_AF-A0A820IHM2-F1
#
_entry.id   AF-A0A820IHM2-F1
#
_cell.length_a   1.000
_cell.length_b   1.000
_cell.length_c   1.000
_cell.angle_alpha   90.00
_cell.angle_beta   90.00
_cell.angle_gamma   90.00
#
_symmetry.space_group_name_H-M   'P 1'
#
loop_
_entity.id
_entity.type
_entity.pdbx_description
1 polymer ?
#
loop_
_entity_poly.entity_id
_entity_poly.type
_entity_poly.pdbx_seq_one_letter_code
_entity_poly.pdbx_strand_id
1 'polypeptide(L)'
;QRSSTRQFVQLNIYQIQIQEQLTIVQHPPNIITSKFIKQRIEQLHQDILSLKDEIESILEKENETTSIQIKIDNLIENLQNEFDRQPIFSSLLTIDTFETYEKLSNNYLQTIHYIENELEKTIEQFQDIGLIRQYNNRLNDIKQQIIQIELNIKKSIDHLQQGLNEQNILQNKILLIIEDLNDCESQLTNRISMKEYQIQQTLQ
;
A
#
# COMPACT_ATOMS: atom_id res chain seq x y z
N GLN A 1 -19.18 -16.73 15.66
CA GLN A 1 -18.80 -18.16 15.50
C GLN A 1 -18.72 -18.40 14.01
N ARG A 2 -17.56 -18.80 13.48
CA ARG A 2 -17.37 -18.97 12.03
C ARG A 2 -18.29 -20.06 11.50
N SER A 3 -18.96 -19.79 10.39
CA SER A 3 -19.38 -20.83 9.48
C SER A 3 -18.12 -21.50 8.93
N SER A 4 -17.66 -22.60 9.53
CA SER A 4 -16.47 -23.31 9.03
C SER A 4 -16.65 -23.65 7.55
N THR A 5 -15.58 -23.80 6.76
CA THR A 5 -15.67 -24.26 5.35
C THR A 5 -16.60 -25.47 5.18
N ARG A 6 -16.66 -26.32 6.23
CA ARG A 6 -17.60 -27.44 6.33
C ARG A 6 -19.07 -27.02 6.40
N GLN A 7 -19.42 -25.96 7.12
CA GLN A 7 -20.78 -25.39 7.16
C GLN A 7 -21.16 -24.75 5.82
N PHE A 8 -20.22 -24.11 5.11
CA PHE A 8 -20.48 -23.59 3.77
C PHE A 8 -20.69 -24.70 2.73
N VAL A 9 -19.87 -25.76 2.77
CA VAL A 9 -20.09 -26.97 1.97
C VAL A 9 -21.44 -27.61 2.32
N GLN A 10 -21.81 -27.66 3.60
CA GLN A 10 -23.09 -28.19 4.06
C GLN A 10 -24.28 -27.35 3.53
N LEU A 11 -24.18 -26.02 3.54
CA LEU A 11 -25.20 -25.12 2.99
C LEU A 11 -25.37 -25.31 1.48
N ASN A 12 -24.27 -25.46 0.73
CA ASN A 12 -24.34 -25.79 -0.70
C ASN A 12 -24.99 -27.15 -0.96
N ILE A 13 -24.69 -28.17 -0.14
CA ILE A 13 -25.35 -29.47 -0.22
C ILE A 13 -26.86 -29.33 0.06
N TYR A 14 -27.24 -28.53 1.07
CA TYR A 14 -28.66 -28.27 1.36
C TYR A 14 -29.36 -27.55 0.21
N GLN A 15 -28.71 -26.60 -0.46
CA GLN A 15 -29.26 -25.93 -1.64
C GLN A 15 -29.57 -26.93 -2.76
N ILE A 16 -28.65 -27.87 -3.04
CA ILE A 16 -28.85 -28.93 -4.03
C ILE A 16 -30.02 -29.83 -3.64
N GLN A 17 -30.07 -30.29 -2.38
CA GLN A 17 -31.13 -31.16 -1.88
C GLN A 17 -32.51 -30.48 -1.93
N ILE A 18 -32.58 -29.19 -1.63
CA ILE A 18 -33.82 -28.41 -1.74
C ILE A 18 -34.29 -28.32 -3.19
N GLN A 19 -33.37 -28.11 -4.14
CA GLN A 19 -33.69 -28.11 -5.57
C GLN A 19 -34.27 -29.46 -6.03
N GLU A 20 -33.69 -30.57 -5.55
CA GLU A 20 -34.17 -31.94 -5.82
C GLU A 20 -35.57 -32.16 -5.24
N GLN A 21 -35.83 -31.73 -4.00
CA GLN A 21 -37.16 -31.83 -3.36
C GLN A 21 -38.21 -30.94 -4.04
N LEU A 22 -37.85 -29.72 -4.45
CA LEU A 22 -38.70 -28.83 -5.24
C LEU A 22 -39.14 -29.49 -6.55
N THR A 23 -38.21 -30.16 -7.23
CA THR A 23 -38.48 -30.87 -8.48
C THR A 23 -39.49 -32.00 -8.27
N ILE A 24 -39.35 -32.77 -7.17
CA ILE A 24 -40.27 -33.86 -6.82
C ILE A 24 -41.69 -33.32 -6.51
N VAL A 25 -41.77 -32.18 -5.82
CA VAL A 25 -43.03 -31.55 -5.44
C VAL A 25 -43.73 -30.87 -6.62
N GLN A 26 -42.97 -30.27 -7.55
CA GLN A 26 -43.50 -29.65 -8.77
C GLN A 26 -43.93 -30.67 -9.82
N HIS A 27 -43.28 -31.84 -9.85
CA HIS A 27 -43.58 -32.92 -10.80
C HIS A 27 -43.88 -34.22 -10.04
N PRO A 28 -45.01 -34.28 -9.30
CA PRO A 28 -45.37 -35.49 -8.58
C PRO A 28 -45.56 -36.63 -9.59
N PRO A 29 -44.95 -37.81 -9.36
CA PRO A 29 -44.93 -38.90 -10.34
C PRO A 29 -46.32 -39.49 -10.65
N ASN A 30 -47.35 -39.16 -9.86
CA ASN A 30 -48.72 -39.63 -10.03
C ASN A 30 -49.75 -38.48 -9.94
N ILE A 31 -50.88 -38.63 -10.64
CA ILE A 31 -52.02 -37.72 -10.53
C ILE A 31 -52.62 -37.81 -9.11
N ILE A 32 -52.53 -36.72 -8.35
CA ILE A 32 -53.07 -36.65 -6.99
C ILE A 32 -54.59 -36.42 -7.05
N THR A 33 -55.36 -37.42 -6.66
CA THR A 33 -56.84 -37.36 -6.67
C THR A 33 -57.45 -36.87 -5.35
N SER A 34 -56.68 -36.89 -4.26
CA SER A 34 -57.14 -36.42 -2.94
C SER A 34 -56.92 -34.92 -2.74
N LYS A 35 -57.99 -34.19 -2.42
CA LYS A 35 -57.95 -32.74 -2.11
C LYS A 35 -57.05 -32.43 -0.90
N PHE A 36 -57.06 -33.28 0.11
CA PHE A 36 -56.20 -33.14 1.30
C PHE A 36 -54.72 -33.30 0.95
N ILE A 37 -54.38 -34.32 0.16
CA ILE A 37 -53.00 -34.55 -0.28
C ILE A 37 -52.53 -33.39 -1.16
N LYS A 38 -53.39 -32.89 -2.05
CA LYS A 38 -53.08 -31.73 -2.90
C LYS A 38 -52.77 -30.48 -2.07
N GLN A 39 -53.59 -30.16 -1.07
CA GLN A 39 -53.34 -29.02 -0.16
C GLN A 39 -52.04 -29.18 0.63
N ARG A 40 -51.74 -30.40 1.09
CA ARG A 40 -50.49 -30.66 1.83
C ARG A 40 -49.25 -30.53 0.95
N ILE A 41 -49.33 -30.91 -0.32
CA ILE A 41 -48.26 -30.75 -1.32
C ILE A 41 -48.06 -29.28 -1.67
N GLU A 42 -49.14 -28.51 -1.83
CA GLU A 42 -49.06 -27.04 -2.00
C GLU A 42 -48.41 -26.36 -0.80
N GLN A 43 -48.72 -26.78 0.43
CA GLN A 43 -48.09 -26.25 1.63
C GLN A 43 -46.60 -26.59 1.70
N LEU A 44 -46.23 -27.85 1.44
CA LEU A 44 -44.83 -28.28 1.36
C LEU A 44 -44.06 -27.51 0.29
N HIS A 45 -44.69 -27.20 -0.84
CA HIS A 45 -44.07 -26.39 -1.89
C HIS A 45 -43.70 -24.99 -1.37
N GLN A 46 -44.62 -24.33 -0.66
CA GLN A 46 -44.36 -23.01 -0.07
C GLN A 46 -43.28 -23.07 1.01
N ASP A 47 -43.32 -24.10 1.86
CA ASP A 47 -42.31 -24.29 2.92
C ASP A 47 -40.90 -24.48 2.31
N ILE A 48 -40.77 -25.27 1.23
CA ILE A 48 -39.49 -25.49 0.55
C ILE A 48 -39.00 -24.22 -0.16
N LEU A 49 -39.89 -23.44 -0.77
CA LEU A 49 -39.52 -22.14 -1.36
C LEU A 49 -38.99 -21.17 -0.29
N SER A 50 -39.66 -21.07 0.86
CA SER A 50 -39.19 -20.23 1.97
C SER A 50 -37.79 -20.64 2.45
N LEU A 51 -37.55 -21.95 2.61
CA LEU A 51 -36.24 -22.47 3.01
C LEU A 51 -35.15 -22.20 1.96
N LYS A 52 -35.50 -22.27 0.67
CA LYS A 52 -34.60 -21.93 -0.43
C LYS A 52 -34.15 -20.48 -0.33
N ASP A 53 -35.09 -19.56 -0.17
CA ASP A 53 -34.82 -18.12 -0.12
C ASP A 53 -33.98 -17.75 1.12
N GLU A 54 -34.24 -18.39 2.26
CA GLU A 54 -33.43 -18.23 3.48
C GLU A 54 -31.97 -18.68 3.27
N ILE A 55 -31.76 -19.85 2.64
CA ILE A 55 -30.42 -20.36 2.37
C ILE A 55 -29.68 -19.50 1.35
N GLU A 56 -30.35 -19.05 0.28
CA GLU A 56 -29.76 -18.14 -0.70
C GLU A 56 -29.32 -16.83 -0.05
N SER A 57 -30.15 -16.24 0.82
CA SER A 57 -29.79 -15.04 1.56
C SER A 57 -28.58 -15.23 2.48
N ILE A 58 -28.45 -16.39 3.13
CA ILE A 58 -27.27 -16.71 3.96
C ILE A 58 -26.02 -16.84 3.09
N LEU A 59 -26.11 -17.54 1.95
CA LEU A 59 -25.01 -17.73 1.03
C LEU A 59 -24.53 -16.40 0.42
N GLU A 60 -25.43 -15.50 0.05
CA GLU A 60 -25.09 -14.16 -0.44
C GLU A 60 -24.28 -13.37 0.58
N LYS A 61 -24.73 -13.33 1.85
CA LYS A 61 -24.02 -12.63 2.93
C LYS A 61 -22.64 -13.21 3.21
N GLU A 62 -22.52 -14.54 3.21
CA GLU A 62 -21.23 -15.23 3.40
C GLU A 62 -20.28 -14.97 2.22
N ASN A 63 -20.79 -14.93 0.99
CA ASN A 63 -20.00 -14.59 -0.20
C ASN A 63 -19.51 -13.14 -0.18
N GLU A 64 -20.37 -12.19 0.18
CA GLU A 64 -19.98 -10.78 0.36
C GLU A 64 -18.90 -10.64 1.43
N THR A 65 -19.11 -11.26 2.59
CA THR A 65 -18.15 -11.27 3.70
C THR A 65 -16.81 -11.84 3.24
N THR A 66 -16.80 -12.98 2.55
CA THR A 66 -15.59 -13.63 2.03
C THR A 66 -14.89 -12.75 0.98
N SER A 67 -15.65 -12.10 0.09
CA SER A 67 -15.11 -11.19 -0.92
C SER A 67 -14.36 -10.02 -0.28
N ILE A 68 -14.94 -9.41 0.76
CA ILE A 68 -14.28 -8.30 1.45
C ILE A 68 -13.04 -8.79 2.24
N GLN A 69 -13.09 -9.98 2.86
CA GLN A 69 -11.90 -10.55 3.51
C GLN A 69 -10.74 -10.72 2.53
N ILE A 70 -10.99 -11.30 1.36
CA ILE A 70 -9.97 -11.48 0.33
C ILE A 70 -9.37 -10.14 -0.09
N LYS A 71 -10.19 -9.09 -0.24
CA LYS A 71 -9.70 -7.74 -0.54
C LYS A 71 -8.80 -7.21 0.57
N ILE A 72 -9.20 -7.34 1.83
CA ILE A 72 -8.41 -6.92 2.99
C ILE A 72 -7.07 -7.66 3.02
N ASP A 73 -7.09 -8.98 2.88
CA ASP A 73 -5.89 -9.82 2.92
C ASP A 73 -4.92 -9.45 1.79
N ASN A 74 -5.42 -9.20 0.58
CA ASN A 74 -4.60 -8.74 -0.56
C ASN A 74 -4.00 -7.34 -0.31
N LEU A 75 -4.75 -6.42 0.32
CA LEU A 75 -4.23 -5.08 0.67
C LEU A 75 -3.13 -5.17 1.74
N ILE A 76 -3.29 -6.07 2.72
CA ILE A 76 -2.27 -6.36 3.74
C ILE A 76 -1.01 -6.94 3.07
N GLU A 77 -1.17 -7.89 2.14
CA GLU A 77 -0.05 -8.47 1.40
C GLU A 77 0.68 -7.40 0.56
N ASN A 78 -0.06 -6.52 -0.13
CA ASN A 78 0.52 -5.41 -0.87
C ASN A 78 1.32 -4.46 0.04
N LEU A 79 0.80 -4.13 1.21
CA LEU A 79 1.53 -3.32 2.20
C LEU A 79 2.81 -4.00 2.67
N GLN A 80 2.77 -5.31 2.94
CA GLN A 80 3.96 -6.07 3.32
C GLN A 80 5.01 -6.05 2.20
N ASN A 81 4.60 -6.26 0.95
CA ASN A 81 5.49 -6.18 -0.20
C ASN A 81 6.10 -4.79 -0.38
N GLU A 82 5.34 -3.73 -0.12
CA GLU A 82 5.88 -2.36 -0.14
C GLU A 82 6.82 -2.09 1.05
N PHE A 83 6.55 -2.64 2.23
CA PHE A 83 7.49 -2.56 3.36
C PHE A 83 8.82 -3.25 3.07
N ASP A 84 8.84 -4.33 2.29
CA ASP A 84 10.07 -5.00 1.87
C ASP A 84 10.83 -4.21 0.78
N ARG A 85 10.15 -3.27 0.10
CA ARG A 85 10.68 -2.43 -0.97
C ARG A 85 11.04 -1.02 -0.51
N GLN A 86 11.21 -0.81 0.80
CA GLN A 86 11.66 0.46 1.36
C GLN A 86 12.88 1.01 0.58
N PRO A 87 12.89 2.30 0.22
CA PRO A 87 14.06 2.93 -0.39
C PRO A 87 15.26 2.82 0.55
N ILE A 88 16.24 2.00 0.19
CA ILE A 88 17.42 1.79 1.01
C ILE A 88 18.37 2.98 0.83
N PHE A 89 18.74 3.59 1.95
CA PHE A 89 19.88 4.50 2.00
C PHE A 89 21.16 3.67 1.81
N SER A 90 21.82 3.81 0.65
CA SER A 90 23.16 3.27 0.46
C SER A 90 24.19 4.35 0.75
N SER A 91 25.31 3.99 1.37
CA SER A 91 26.46 4.89 1.58
C SER A 91 27.11 5.37 0.27
N LEU A 92 26.62 4.93 -0.89
CA LEU A 92 27.05 5.33 -2.23
C LEU A 92 26.14 6.40 -2.85
N LEU A 93 25.07 6.82 -2.17
CA LEU A 93 24.27 7.98 -2.59
C LEU A 93 25.15 9.22 -2.50
N THR A 94 25.58 9.72 -3.65
CA THR A 94 26.28 11.00 -3.76
C THR A 94 25.28 12.14 -3.63
N ILE A 95 25.79 13.34 -3.37
CA ILE A 95 25.01 14.57 -3.37
C ILE A 95 24.23 14.75 -4.68
N ASP A 96 24.80 14.35 -5.82
CA ASP A 96 24.14 14.39 -7.13
C ASP A 96 22.90 13.47 -7.24
N THR A 97 22.77 12.47 -6.36
CA THR A 97 21.65 11.53 -6.34
C THR A 97 20.57 11.88 -5.30
N PHE A 98 20.76 12.96 -4.55
CA PHE A 98 19.84 13.40 -3.49
C PHE A 98 18.41 13.63 -3.99
N GLU A 99 18.24 14.45 -5.05
CA GLU A 99 16.90 14.76 -5.60
C GLU A 99 16.16 13.49 -6.07
N THR A 100 16.92 12.52 -6.59
CA THR A 100 16.36 11.23 -7.02
C THR A 100 15.89 10.42 -5.82
N TYR A 101 16.69 10.35 -4.75
CA TYR A 101 16.33 9.64 -3.53
C TYR A 101 15.13 10.29 -2.82
N GLU A 102 15.11 11.62 -2.71
CA GLU A 102 13.99 12.36 -2.12
C GLU A 102 12.69 12.11 -2.90
N LYS A 103 12.74 12.19 -4.24
CA LYS A 103 11.58 11.90 -5.09
C LYS A 103 11.10 10.46 -4.96
N LEU A 104 12.00 9.48 -4.95
CA LEU A 104 11.65 8.07 -4.76
C LEU A 104 11.01 7.84 -3.38
N SER A 105 11.56 8.45 -2.35
CA SER A 105 11.05 8.35 -0.97
C SER A 105 9.65 8.95 -0.84
N ASN A 106 9.42 10.12 -1.45
CA ASN A 106 8.10 10.75 -1.45
C ASN A 106 7.05 9.91 -2.20
N ASN A 107 7.42 9.38 -3.38
CA ASN A 107 6.52 8.49 -4.14
C ASN A 107 6.19 7.20 -3.37
N TYR A 108 7.19 6.65 -2.69
CA TYR A 108 7.03 5.48 -1.85
C TYR A 108 6.04 5.73 -0.70
N LEU A 109 6.21 6.82 0.05
CA LEU A 109 5.30 7.19 1.13
C LEU A 109 3.86 7.44 0.63
N GLN A 110 3.71 8.12 -0.52
CA GLN A 110 2.40 8.30 -1.16
C GLN A 110 1.74 6.96 -1.49
N THR A 111 2.51 6.00 -1.98
CA THR A 111 2.00 4.67 -2.36
C THR A 111 1.53 3.90 -1.13
N ILE A 112 2.31 3.89 -0.05
CA ILE A 112 1.92 3.24 1.20
C ILE A 112 0.65 3.86 1.78
N HIS A 113 0.57 5.19 1.87
CA HIS A 113 -0.63 5.86 2.39
C HIS A 113 -1.85 5.64 1.50
N TYR A 114 -1.67 5.51 0.19
CA TYR A 114 -2.77 5.13 -0.69
C TYR A 114 -3.32 3.75 -0.31
N ILE A 115 -2.44 2.74 -0.15
CA ILE A 115 -2.87 1.37 0.19
C ILE A 115 -3.45 1.31 1.62
N GLU A 116 -2.86 2.03 2.57
CA GLU A 116 -3.37 2.19 3.94
C GLU A 116 -4.80 2.74 3.96
N ASN A 117 -5.06 3.81 3.21
CA ASN A 117 -6.39 4.41 3.13
C ASN A 117 -7.41 3.46 2.49
N GLU A 118 -7.01 2.71 1.45
CA GLU A 118 -7.90 1.71 0.84
C GLU A 118 -8.16 0.53 1.79
N LEU A 119 -7.17 0.14 2.60
CA LEU A 119 -7.35 -0.86 3.66
C LEU A 119 -8.36 -0.38 4.71
N GLU A 120 -8.22 0.84 5.22
CA GLU A 120 -9.14 1.43 6.20
C GLU A 120 -10.58 1.46 5.66
N LYS A 121 -10.79 1.98 4.46
CA LYS A 121 -12.12 1.99 3.81
C LYS A 121 -12.70 0.60 3.59
N THR A 122 -11.86 -0.38 3.25
CA THR A 122 -12.33 -1.75 3.01
C THR A 122 -12.74 -2.42 4.33
N ILE A 123 -12.05 -2.13 5.44
CA ILE A 123 -12.43 -2.60 6.77
C ILE A 123 -13.78 -2.00 7.21
N GLU A 124 -14.04 -0.72 6.90
CA GLU A 124 -15.33 -0.07 7.19
C GLU A 124 -16.53 -0.70 6.47
N GLN A 125 -16.31 -1.36 5.32
CA GLN A 125 -17.35 -2.08 4.59
C GLN A 125 -17.73 -3.42 5.25
N PHE A 126 -16.94 -3.88 6.22
CA PHE A 126 -17.11 -5.18 6.85
C PHE A 126 -18.25 -5.18 7.87
N GLN A 127 -19.14 -6.16 7.83
CA GLN A 127 -20.31 -6.24 8.73
C GLN A 127 -20.08 -7.13 9.97
N ASP A 128 -19.10 -8.05 9.93
CA ASP A 128 -18.79 -8.92 11.07
C ASP A 128 -17.93 -8.18 12.10
N ILE A 129 -18.57 -7.79 13.21
CA ILE A 129 -18.00 -7.06 14.35
C ILE A 129 -16.74 -7.74 14.91
N GLY A 130 -16.70 -9.08 14.94
CA GLY A 130 -15.57 -9.82 15.51
C GLY A 130 -14.31 -9.68 14.66
N LEU A 131 -14.48 -9.74 13.34
CA LEU A 131 -13.40 -9.62 12.37
C LEU A 131 -12.98 -8.15 12.16
N ILE A 132 -13.93 -7.20 12.19
CA ILE A 132 -13.61 -5.76 12.20
C ILE A 132 -12.59 -5.44 13.28
N ARG A 133 -12.78 -5.96 14.50
CA ARG A 133 -11.84 -5.72 15.59
C ARG A 133 -10.44 -6.28 15.29
N GLN A 134 -10.35 -7.47 14.69
CA GLN A 134 -9.07 -8.07 14.32
C GLN A 134 -8.34 -7.25 13.25
N TYR A 135 -9.06 -6.84 12.21
CA TYR A 135 -8.49 -6.04 11.14
C TYR A 135 -8.15 -4.62 11.58
N ASN A 136 -8.93 -4.00 12.47
CA ASN A 136 -8.58 -2.70 13.06
C ASN A 136 -7.32 -2.76 13.93
N ASN A 137 -7.13 -3.82 14.71
CA ASN A 137 -5.88 -4.01 15.44
C ASN A 137 -4.70 -4.13 14.46
N ARG A 138 -4.85 -4.91 13.39
CA ARG A 138 -3.84 -5.05 12.35
C ARG A 138 -3.55 -3.72 11.64
N LEU A 139 -4.59 -2.94 11.33
CA LEU A 139 -4.47 -1.60 10.74
C LEU A 139 -3.67 -0.67 11.67
N ASN A 140 -3.92 -0.71 12.98
CA ASN A 140 -3.14 0.08 13.93
C ASN A 140 -1.65 -0.31 13.94
N ASP A 141 -1.34 -1.61 13.89
CA ASP A 141 0.05 -2.08 13.81
C ASP A 141 0.72 -1.58 12.52
N ILE A 142 0.02 -1.65 11.39
CA ILE A 142 0.46 -1.11 10.10
C ILE A 142 0.70 0.40 10.20
N LYS A 143 -0.24 1.17 10.75
CA LYS A 143 -0.10 2.62 10.96
C LYS A 143 1.16 2.97 11.76
N GLN A 144 1.46 2.22 12.82
CA GLN A 144 2.69 2.42 13.59
C GLN A 144 3.95 2.11 12.78
N GLN A 145 3.94 1.08 11.93
CA GLN A 145 5.07 0.79 11.04
C GLN A 145 5.29 1.91 10.02
N ILE A 146 4.23 2.46 9.44
CA ILE A 146 4.29 3.59 8.50
C ILE A 146 4.95 4.79 9.18
N ILE A 147 4.51 5.17 10.38
CA ILE A 147 5.11 6.27 11.15
C ILE A 147 6.62 6.05 11.36
N GLN A 148 7.03 4.84 11.67
CA GLN A 148 8.44 4.51 11.87
C GLN A 148 9.27 4.64 10.59
N ILE A 149 8.70 4.21 9.46
CA ILE A 149 9.31 4.33 8.13
C ILE A 149 9.46 5.81 7.74
N GLU A 150 8.41 6.61 7.90
CA GLU A 150 8.42 8.04 7.64
C GLU A 150 9.53 8.75 8.44
N LEU A 151 9.63 8.44 9.74
CA LEU A 151 10.68 8.98 10.61
C LEU A 151 12.09 8.64 10.12
N ASN A 152 12.29 7.41 9.65
CA ASN A 152 13.60 6.97 9.14
C ASN A 152 13.96 7.64 7.82
N ILE A 153 13.01 7.73 6.89
CA ILE A 153 13.18 8.43 5.61
C ILE A 153 13.47 9.91 5.86
N LYS A 154 12.69 10.57 6.72
CA LYS A 154 12.89 11.99 7.05
C LYS A 154 14.28 12.26 7.62
N LYS A 155 14.74 11.44 8.57
CA LYS A 155 16.10 11.55 9.12
C LYS A 155 17.18 11.41 8.05
N SER A 156 16.97 10.51 7.09
CA SER A 156 17.92 10.27 6.00
C SER A 156 17.97 11.46 5.04
N ILE A 157 16.81 12.04 4.71
CA ILE A 157 16.71 13.26 3.89
C ILE A 157 17.37 14.45 4.60
N ASP A 158 17.05 14.67 5.88
CA ASP A 158 17.60 15.78 6.69
C ASP A 158 19.14 15.69 6.75
N HIS A 159 19.68 14.48 6.94
CA HIS A 159 21.12 14.25 6.99
C HIS A 159 21.81 14.56 5.65
N LEU A 160 21.23 14.13 4.53
CA LEU A 160 21.75 14.40 3.19
C LEU A 160 21.69 15.90 2.86
N GLN A 161 20.60 16.57 3.22
CA GLN A 161 20.45 18.02 3.03
C GLN A 161 21.52 18.80 3.80
N GLN A 162 21.87 18.36 5.00
CA GLN A 162 22.97 18.97 5.75
C GLN A 162 24.30 18.79 5.03
N GLY A 163 24.61 17.58 4.55
CA GLY A 163 25.82 17.31 3.76
C GLY A 163 25.91 18.17 2.49
N LEU A 164 24.78 18.39 1.81
CA LEU A 164 24.68 19.28 0.65
C LEU A 164 25.06 20.73 1.00
N ASN A 165 24.53 21.24 2.11
CA ASN A 165 24.82 22.59 2.57
C ASN A 165 26.30 22.77 2.94
N GLU A 166 26.89 21.78 3.60
CA GLU A 166 28.32 21.78 3.96
C GLU A 166 29.22 21.75 2.71
N GLN A 167 28.87 20.93 1.70
CA GLN A 167 29.60 20.90 0.43
C GLN A 167 29.53 22.24 -0.31
N ASN A 168 28.34 22.86 -0.36
CA ASN A 168 28.17 24.18 -1.00
C ASN A 168 29.03 25.26 -0.32
N ILE A 169 29.10 25.24 1.01
CA ILE A 169 29.98 26.15 1.77
C ILE A 169 31.45 25.89 1.41
N LEU A 170 31.87 24.63 1.31
CA LEU A 170 33.24 24.27 0.95
C LEU A 170 33.58 24.69 -0.48
N GLN A 171 32.69 24.45 -1.44
CA GLN A 171 32.87 24.87 -2.84
C GLN A 171 33.03 26.39 -2.94
N ASN A 172 32.19 27.16 -2.25
CA ASN A 172 32.32 28.62 -2.22
C ASN A 172 33.67 29.08 -1.63
N LYS A 173 34.16 28.42 -0.56
CA LYS A 173 35.48 28.72 -0.01
C LYS A 173 36.61 28.41 -1.00
N ILE A 174 36.51 27.30 -1.74
CA ILE A 174 37.49 26.94 -2.77
C ILE A 174 37.47 27.97 -3.91
N LEU A 175 36.30 28.42 -4.36
CA LEU A 175 36.17 29.45 -5.38
C LEU A 175 36.84 30.76 -4.96
N LEU A 176 36.62 31.22 -3.72
CA LEU A 176 37.29 32.40 -3.18
C LEU A 176 38.83 32.24 -3.15
N ILE A 177 39.33 31.07 -2.76
CA ILE A 177 40.78 30.78 -2.78
C ILE A 177 41.32 30.82 -4.22
N ILE A 178 40.57 30.30 -5.21
CA ILE A 178 40.97 30.34 -6.62
C ILE A 178 41.03 31.80 -7.10
N GLU A 179 40.05 32.64 -6.73
CA GLU A 179 40.06 34.07 -7.05
C GLU A 179 41.28 34.78 -6.44
N ASP A 180 41.55 34.57 -5.15
CA ASP A 180 42.72 35.13 -4.47
C ASP A 180 44.05 34.70 -5.12
N LEU A 181 44.15 33.43 -5.56
CA LEU A 181 45.32 32.91 -6.27
C LEU A 181 45.51 33.57 -7.64
N ASN A 182 44.43 33.74 -8.41
CA ASN A 182 44.48 34.40 -9.72
C ASN A 182 44.89 35.88 -9.61
N ASP A 183 44.41 36.57 -8.58
CA ASP A 183 44.81 37.95 -8.27
C ASP A 183 46.29 38.04 -7.90
N CYS A 184 46.77 37.11 -7.06
CA CYS A 184 48.17 37.01 -6.69
C CYS A 184 49.07 36.75 -7.92
N GLU A 185 48.67 35.84 -8.80
CA GLU A 185 49.38 35.55 -10.06
C GLU A 185 49.44 36.79 -10.97
N SER A 186 48.34 37.52 -11.11
CA SER A 186 48.29 38.76 -11.88
C SER A 186 49.22 39.83 -11.32
N GLN A 187 49.24 40.00 -10.00
CA GLN A 187 50.16 40.94 -9.33
C GLN A 187 51.63 40.54 -9.51
N LEU A 188 51.95 39.26 -9.37
CA LEU A 188 53.29 38.72 -9.59
C LEU A 188 53.74 38.96 -11.03
N THR A 189 52.89 38.64 -12.00
CA THR A 189 53.15 38.85 -13.43
C THR A 189 53.45 40.32 -13.72
N ASN A 190 52.60 41.23 -13.23
CA ASN A 190 52.81 42.67 -13.39
C ASN A 190 54.13 43.15 -12.76
N ARG A 191 54.49 42.65 -11.58
CA ARG A 191 55.77 43.00 -10.92
C ARG A 191 56.97 42.46 -11.69
N ILE A 192 56.90 41.25 -12.23
CA ILE A 192 57.94 40.65 -13.07
C ILE A 192 58.13 41.51 -14.32
N SER A 193 57.05 41.81 -15.06
CA SER A 193 57.14 42.64 -16.27
C SER A 193 57.70 44.04 -16.01
N MET A 194 57.31 44.69 -14.91
CA MET A 194 57.91 45.97 -14.51
C MET A 194 59.41 45.85 -14.22
N LYS A 195 59.84 44.77 -13.56
CA LYS A 195 61.25 44.53 -13.25
C LYS A 195 62.07 44.24 -14.51
N GLU A 196 61.53 43.44 -15.44
CA GLU A 196 62.14 43.20 -16.75
C GLU A 196 62.32 44.51 -17.53
N TYR A 197 61.30 45.36 -17.56
CA TYR A 197 61.38 46.68 -18.19
C TYR A 197 62.45 47.58 -17.57
N GLN A 198 62.53 47.64 -16.23
CA GLN A 198 63.57 48.41 -15.52
C GLN A 198 64.99 47.91 -15.87
N ILE A 199 65.18 46.59 -15.95
CA ILE A 199 66.46 45.99 -16.33
C ILE A 199 66.82 46.39 -17.77
N GLN A 200 65.87 46.33 -18.71
CA GLN A 200 66.08 46.74 -20.10
C GLN A 200 66.50 48.21 -20.21
N GLN A 201 65.86 49.11 -19.46
CA GLN A 201 66.24 50.54 -19.44
C GLN A 201 67.64 50.79 -18.87
N THR A 202 68.10 49.94 -17.94
CA THR A 202 69.41 50.10 -17.29
C THR A 202 70.56 49.58 -18.17
N LEU A 203 70.27 48.70 -19.11
CA LEU A 203 71.24 48.09 -20.03
C LEU A 203 71.41 48.87 -21.36
N GLN A 204 70.57 49.88 -21.61
CA GLN A 204 70.67 50.82 -22.74
C GLN A 204 71.49 52.06 -22.35
#